data_AF-A0A5C7AY33-F1
#
_entry.id   AF-A0A5C7AY33-F1
#
_cell.length_a   1.000
_cell.length_b   1.000
_cell.length_c   1.000
_cell.angle_alpha   90.00
_cell.angle_beta   90.00
_cell.angle_gamma   90.00
#
_symmetry.space_group_name_H-M   'P 1'
#
loop_
_entity.id
_entity.type
_entity.pdbx_description
1 polymer ?
#
loop_
_entity_poly.entity_id
_entity_poly.type
_entity_poly.pdbx_seq_one_letter_code
_entity_poly.pdbx_strand_id
1 'polypeptide(L)'
;MLNWLFGKKPSGQSKTGIYKVDNRALVELEESPGNGSVNSIIEYLGFDTSQVHTVFTFDSPLIEIIGFKVFTEKPVFAVAKNKARRVDLGSLNKEIKGIDWRYEYSSHTVEDTLTEGIERESFSIDFLSSVLLLKHEGDDLYQAPKIGLYLKFENGLLKSFTSSDWSNSASKWLKDFNSDMFEDMLSEAMQYHRNEIEAMEEVNLQCESLRGIPQAIQNEFIYLHEKVNGNINFFNLLAAHYNLLDGERIKIDDFKTVNKGRFVAIEENIVKVDQFAFRFDTDGFLLDAKTN
;
A
#
# COMPACT_ATOMS: atom_id res chain seq x y z
N MET A 1 -21.72 44.32 17.48
CA MET A 1 -21.81 42.94 16.96
C MET A 1 -22.79 42.92 15.79
N LEU A 2 -22.41 43.48 14.63
CA LEU A 2 -23.20 43.46 13.38
C LEU A 2 -22.36 44.13 12.26
N ASN A 3 -21.42 43.39 11.69
CA ASN A 3 -20.75 43.73 10.42
C ASN A 3 -20.43 42.47 9.58
N TRP A 4 -21.06 41.34 9.92
CA TRP A 4 -20.66 40.00 9.43
C TRP A 4 -21.66 39.37 8.44
N LEU A 5 -22.50 40.16 7.77
CA LEU A 5 -23.53 39.62 6.88
C LEU A 5 -23.44 40.07 5.41
N PHE A 6 -22.62 41.07 5.06
CA PHE A 6 -22.41 41.46 3.66
C PHE A 6 -20.98 41.96 3.38
N GLY A 7 -19.98 41.16 3.79
CA GLY A 7 -18.59 41.43 3.42
C GLY A 7 -18.40 41.27 1.91
N LYS A 8 -18.08 42.37 1.23
CA LYS A 8 -17.57 42.38 -0.16
C LYS A 8 -16.56 41.23 -0.33
N LYS A 9 -16.68 40.44 -1.40
CA LYS A 9 -15.61 39.51 -1.81
C LYS A 9 -14.30 40.29 -1.84
N PRO A 10 -13.26 39.90 -1.06
CA PRO A 10 -11.97 40.55 -1.16
C PRO A 10 -11.42 40.30 -2.57
N SER A 11 -11.40 41.34 -3.39
CA SER A 11 -10.82 41.33 -4.74
C SER A 11 -9.29 41.48 -4.66
N GLY A 12 -8.63 40.64 -3.85
CA GLY A 12 -7.19 40.62 -3.69
C GLY A 12 -6.59 39.44 -4.46
N GLN A 13 -5.58 39.71 -5.28
CA GLN A 13 -4.68 38.67 -5.80
C GLN A 13 -4.05 37.91 -4.62
N SER A 14 -3.84 36.61 -4.79
CA SER A 14 -3.14 35.80 -3.80
C SER A 14 -1.64 36.09 -3.89
N LYS A 15 -0.99 36.25 -2.73
CA LYS A 15 0.43 36.59 -2.59
C LYS A 15 1.33 35.42 -2.96
N THR A 16 1.07 34.25 -2.37
CA THR A 16 1.92 33.06 -2.47
C THR A 16 1.25 31.96 -3.26
N GLY A 17 -0.08 31.86 -3.19
CA GLY A 17 -0.85 30.73 -3.71
C GLY A 17 -0.83 29.52 -2.80
N ILE A 18 -0.23 29.62 -1.61
CA ILE A 18 -0.08 28.53 -0.65
C ILE A 18 -0.97 28.83 0.55
N TYR A 19 -1.85 27.89 0.89
CA TYR A 19 -2.84 28.04 1.96
C TYR A 19 -2.63 26.97 3.01
N LYS A 20 -2.49 27.36 4.27
CA LYS A 20 -2.61 26.42 5.40
C LYS A 20 -4.08 26.28 5.82
N VAL A 21 -4.45 25.10 6.26
CA VAL A 21 -5.76 24.83 6.87
C VAL A 21 -5.65 25.06 8.37
N ASP A 22 -6.37 26.06 8.89
CA ASP A 22 -6.37 26.42 10.31
C ASP A 22 -7.81 26.58 10.80
N ASN A 23 -8.25 25.73 11.73
CA ASN A 23 -9.58 25.81 12.37
C ASN A 23 -10.76 25.97 11.39
N ARG A 24 -10.75 25.19 10.29
CA ARG A 24 -11.74 25.24 9.18
C ARG A 24 -11.70 26.51 8.34
N ALA A 25 -10.61 27.27 8.38
CA ALA A 25 -10.34 28.37 7.47
C ALA A 25 -9.11 28.05 6.60
N LEU A 26 -9.07 28.65 5.42
CA LEU A 26 -7.86 28.72 4.60
C LEU A 26 -7.18 30.05 4.85
N VAL A 27 -5.97 29.96 5.38
CA VAL A 27 -5.10 31.12 5.64
C VAL A 27 -3.96 31.05 4.65
N GLU A 28 -3.88 32.06 3.79
CA GLU A 28 -2.77 32.16 2.86
C GLU A 28 -1.47 32.48 3.62
N LEU A 29 -0.39 31.79 3.26
CA LEU A 29 0.93 32.10 3.81
C LEU A 29 1.41 33.45 3.30
N GLU A 30 2.04 34.22 4.20
CA GLU A 30 2.54 35.56 3.87
C GLU A 30 3.74 35.50 2.92
N GLU A 31 4.56 34.47 3.07
CA GLU A 31 5.76 34.20 2.28
C GLU A 31 5.80 32.73 1.85
N SER A 32 6.49 32.45 0.74
CA SER A 32 6.67 31.09 0.26
C SER A 32 7.73 30.38 1.12
N PRO A 33 7.42 29.25 1.75
CA PRO A 33 8.40 28.54 2.57
C PRO A 33 9.56 27.97 1.76
N GLY A 34 10.79 28.13 2.26
CA GLY A 34 12.00 27.53 1.69
C GLY A 34 12.18 27.83 0.20
N ASN A 35 12.36 26.79 -0.62
CA ASN A 35 12.46 26.91 -2.07
C ASN A 35 11.10 26.81 -2.79
N GLY A 36 9.99 26.82 -2.05
CA GLY A 36 8.64 26.64 -2.59
C GLY A 36 8.29 25.20 -2.95
N SER A 37 9.15 24.22 -2.64
CA SER A 37 8.83 22.80 -2.79
C SER A 37 7.75 22.38 -1.79
N VAL A 38 7.06 21.29 -2.13
CA VAL A 38 6.06 20.67 -1.25
C VAL A 38 6.67 20.28 0.10
N ASN A 39 7.89 19.74 0.11
CA ASN A 39 8.60 19.39 1.35
C ASN A 39 8.87 20.62 2.22
N SER A 40 9.31 21.74 1.63
CA SER A 40 9.51 22.99 2.37
C SER A 40 8.21 23.53 2.97
N ILE A 41 7.06 23.33 2.31
CA ILE A 41 5.75 23.69 2.86
C ILE A 41 5.42 22.79 4.05
N ILE A 42 5.61 21.47 3.93
CA ILE A 42 5.34 20.50 4.99
C ILE A 42 6.17 20.79 6.25
N GLU A 43 7.47 20.97 6.08
CA GLU A 43 8.41 21.27 7.16
C GLU A 43 8.07 22.60 7.84
N TYR A 44 7.73 23.63 7.07
CA TYR A 44 7.30 24.93 7.60
C TYR A 44 6.04 24.83 8.46
N LEU A 45 5.15 23.90 8.16
CA LEU A 45 3.95 23.63 8.94
C LEU A 45 4.22 22.75 10.17
N GLY A 46 5.47 22.35 10.40
CA GLY A 46 5.92 21.60 11.58
C GLY A 46 5.69 20.09 11.49
N PHE A 47 5.57 19.55 10.28
CA PHE A 47 5.43 18.11 10.05
C PHE A 47 6.72 17.53 9.45
N ASP A 48 6.96 16.25 9.71
CA ASP A 48 7.89 15.48 8.89
C ASP A 48 7.25 15.20 7.51
N THR A 49 8.07 15.07 6.46
CA THR A 49 7.56 14.84 5.09
C THR A 49 6.75 13.55 4.97
N SER A 50 7.08 12.51 5.73
CA SER A 50 6.32 11.25 5.78
C SER A 50 4.97 11.35 6.52
N GLN A 51 4.75 12.42 7.29
CA GLN A 51 3.49 12.64 8.02
C GLN A 51 2.40 13.29 7.16
N VAL A 52 2.73 13.70 5.93
CA VAL A 52 1.81 14.38 5.02
C VAL A 52 1.74 13.66 3.67
N HIS A 53 0.56 13.14 3.35
CA HIS A 53 0.23 12.59 2.04
C HIS A 53 -0.16 13.70 1.06
N THR A 54 0.35 13.69 -0.16
CA THR A 54 0.13 14.77 -1.14
C THR A 54 -0.63 14.27 -2.35
N VAL A 55 -1.78 14.87 -2.63
CA VAL A 55 -2.61 14.54 -3.80
C VAL A 55 -2.52 15.66 -4.82
N PHE A 56 -2.20 15.29 -6.07
CA PHE A 56 -2.23 16.19 -7.21
C PHE A 56 -3.64 16.23 -7.82
N THR A 57 -4.17 17.44 -7.97
CA THR A 57 -5.54 17.67 -8.48
C THR A 57 -5.51 18.08 -9.95
N PHE A 58 -5.30 17.09 -10.83
CA PHE A 58 -5.10 17.32 -12.27
C PHE A 58 -6.30 18.02 -12.92
N ASP A 59 -7.52 17.64 -12.54
CA ASP A 59 -8.75 18.20 -13.14
C ASP A 59 -9.23 19.50 -12.46
N SER A 60 -8.69 19.87 -11.30
CA SER A 60 -9.11 21.08 -10.61
C SER A 60 -8.66 22.32 -11.41
N PRO A 61 -9.54 23.31 -11.67
CA PRO A 61 -9.14 24.54 -12.32
C PRO A 61 -8.49 25.56 -11.36
N LEU A 62 -8.43 25.26 -10.06
CA LEU A 62 -8.00 26.20 -9.02
C LEU A 62 -6.87 25.66 -8.15
N ILE A 63 -6.95 24.40 -7.75
CA ILE A 63 -6.00 23.78 -6.83
C ILE A 63 -5.07 22.89 -7.64
N GLU A 64 -3.79 22.87 -7.27
CA GLU A 64 -2.77 22.03 -7.88
C GLU A 64 -2.48 20.84 -6.97
N ILE A 65 -2.22 21.12 -5.69
CA ILE A 65 -1.79 20.13 -4.70
C ILE A 65 -2.61 20.33 -3.43
N ILE A 66 -3.00 19.22 -2.80
CA ILE A 66 -3.55 19.22 -1.44
C ILE A 66 -2.69 18.29 -0.59
N GLY A 67 -2.19 18.79 0.53
CA GLY A 67 -1.52 17.98 1.54
C GLY A 67 -2.52 17.55 2.62
N PHE A 68 -2.48 16.28 3.02
CA PHE A 68 -3.31 15.68 4.06
C PHE A 68 -2.44 15.07 5.14
N LYS A 69 -2.89 15.09 6.40
CA LYS A 69 -2.25 14.22 7.40
C LYS A 69 -2.41 12.78 6.94
N VAL A 70 -1.29 12.04 6.91
CA VAL A 70 -1.27 10.65 6.47
C VAL A 70 -2.35 9.79 7.16
N PHE A 71 -2.91 8.84 6.42
CA PHE A 71 -4.02 7.97 6.82
C PHE A 71 -5.32 8.71 7.17
N THR A 72 -5.45 9.98 6.81
CA THR A 72 -6.68 10.76 7.03
C THR A 72 -7.07 11.56 5.80
N GLU A 73 -8.32 12.00 5.79
CA GLU A 73 -8.84 12.97 4.82
C GLU A 73 -8.74 14.42 5.36
N LYS A 74 -7.92 14.65 6.40
CA LYS A 74 -7.78 15.97 7.03
C LYS A 74 -6.71 16.78 6.29
N PRO A 75 -7.10 17.82 5.52
CA PRO A 75 -6.12 18.63 4.80
C PRO A 75 -5.31 19.48 5.77
N VAL A 76 -4.02 19.64 5.48
CA VAL A 76 -3.07 20.50 6.20
C VAL A 76 -2.74 21.75 5.39
N PHE A 77 -2.65 21.63 4.06
CA PHE A 77 -2.43 22.75 3.17
C PHE A 77 -3.03 22.49 1.77
N ALA A 78 -3.14 23.56 0.98
CA ALA A 78 -3.45 23.50 -0.43
C ALA A 78 -2.59 24.51 -1.21
N VAL A 79 -2.19 24.15 -2.43
CA VAL A 79 -1.46 25.00 -3.37
C VAL A 79 -2.35 25.31 -4.56
N ALA A 80 -2.48 26.58 -4.92
CA ALA A 80 -3.26 27.02 -6.07
C ALA A 80 -2.47 26.88 -7.37
N LYS A 81 -3.12 26.42 -8.45
CA LYS A 81 -2.55 26.40 -9.81
C LYS A 81 -2.16 27.77 -10.32
N ASN A 82 -2.87 28.81 -9.85
CA ASN A 82 -2.63 30.18 -10.27
C ASN A 82 -2.77 31.13 -9.08
N LYS A 83 -1.67 31.78 -8.71
CA LYS A 83 -1.60 32.77 -7.62
C LYS A 83 -2.54 33.96 -7.81
N ALA A 84 -3.02 34.24 -9.02
CA ALA A 84 -4.00 35.29 -9.26
C ALA A 84 -5.42 34.92 -8.77
N ARG A 85 -5.69 33.63 -8.50
CA ARG A 85 -7.01 33.13 -8.08
C ARG A 85 -6.96 32.64 -6.64
N ARG A 86 -7.79 33.24 -5.79
CA ARG A 86 -7.92 32.83 -4.40
C ARG A 86 -8.63 31.49 -4.28
N VAL A 87 -8.08 30.60 -3.47
CA VAL A 87 -8.75 29.35 -3.06
C VAL A 87 -9.61 29.61 -1.84
N ASP A 88 -10.86 29.15 -1.88
CA ASP A 88 -11.77 29.14 -0.73
C ASP A 88 -12.05 27.72 -0.24
N LEU A 89 -12.57 27.61 0.98
CA LEU A 89 -12.84 26.32 1.62
C LEU A 89 -13.88 25.49 0.84
N GLY A 90 -14.83 26.15 0.17
CA GLY A 90 -15.85 25.46 -0.63
C GLY A 90 -15.22 24.76 -1.82
N SER A 91 -14.29 25.42 -2.50
CA SER A 91 -13.51 24.89 -3.61
C SER A 91 -12.63 23.73 -3.14
N LEU A 92 -11.90 23.91 -2.03
CA LEU A 92 -11.08 22.83 -1.46
C LEU A 92 -11.92 21.59 -1.10
N ASN A 93 -13.02 21.77 -0.38
CA ASN A 93 -13.90 20.66 0.01
C ASN A 93 -14.54 19.96 -1.20
N LYS A 94 -14.75 20.68 -2.31
CA LYS A 94 -15.23 20.08 -3.56
C LYS A 94 -14.17 19.15 -4.15
N GLU A 95 -12.91 19.56 -4.20
CA GLU A 95 -11.83 18.71 -4.70
C GLU A 95 -11.61 17.49 -3.79
N ILE A 96 -11.60 17.68 -2.47
CA ILE A 96 -11.46 16.58 -1.48
C ILE A 96 -12.50 15.48 -1.67
N LYS A 97 -13.75 15.85 -1.97
CA LYS A 97 -14.84 14.89 -2.22
C LYS A 97 -14.68 14.09 -3.51
N GLY A 98 -13.87 14.57 -4.44
CA GLY A 98 -13.60 13.90 -5.71
C GLY A 98 -12.42 12.92 -5.65
N ILE A 99 -11.68 12.88 -4.55
CA ILE A 99 -10.52 12.01 -4.38
C ILE A 99 -11.00 10.56 -4.17
N ASP A 100 -10.41 9.63 -4.91
CA ASP A 100 -10.59 8.20 -4.66
C ASP A 100 -9.70 7.76 -3.49
N TRP A 101 -10.24 7.88 -2.27
CA TRP A 101 -9.52 7.53 -1.05
C TRP A 101 -9.16 6.05 -0.94
N ARG A 102 -9.85 5.16 -1.67
CA ARG A 102 -9.50 3.73 -1.70
C ARG A 102 -8.21 3.51 -2.49
N TYR A 103 -8.03 4.28 -3.56
CA TYR A 103 -6.78 4.28 -4.32
C TYR A 103 -5.65 4.93 -3.50
N GLU A 104 -5.88 6.13 -2.97
CA GLU A 104 -4.86 6.89 -2.21
C GLU A 104 -4.37 6.15 -0.95
N TYR A 105 -5.24 5.38 -0.30
CA TYR A 105 -4.90 4.57 0.88
C TYR A 105 -5.10 3.07 0.64
N SER A 106 -4.68 2.58 -0.52
CA SER A 106 -4.56 1.15 -0.77
C SER A 106 -3.62 0.48 0.24
N SER A 107 -3.75 -0.84 0.46
CA SER A 107 -2.88 -1.57 1.40
C SER A 107 -1.40 -1.38 1.06
N HIS A 108 -1.05 -1.35 -0.23
CA HIS A 108 0.32 -1.10 -0.69
C HIS A 108 0.80 0.30 -0.28
N THR A 109 0.02 1.36 -0.58
CA THR A 109 0.37 2.72 -0.21
C THR A 109 0.52 2.88 1.31
N VAL A 110 -0.32 2.19 2.08
CA VAL A 110 -0.23 2.19 3.54
C VAL A 110 1.07 1.56 4.02
N GLU A 111 1.44 0.39 3.50
CA GLU A 111 2.68 -0.32 3.85
C GLU A 111 3.93 0.50 3.49
N ASP A 112 3.95 1.10 2.29
CA ASP A 112 5.04 1.97 1.84
C ASP A 112 5.21 3.18 2.77
N THR A 113 4.09 3.82 3.13
CA THR A 113 4.13 5.01 4.00
C THR A 113 4.58 4.67 5.42
N LEU A 114 4.15 3.53 5.97
CA LEU A 114 4.62 3.05 7.27
C LEU A 114 6.12 2.73 7.24
N THR A 115 6.59 2.12 6.15
CA THR A 115 8.02 1.81 5.94
C THR A 115 8.85 3.08 5.91
N GLU A 116 8.46 4.09 5.10
CA GLU A 116 9.15 5.38 5.08
C GLU A 116 9.15 6.05 6.46
N GLY A 117 8.04 5.99 7.20
CA GLY A 117 7.94 6.54 8.55
C GLY A 117 8.84 5.84 9.58
N ILE A 118 9.08 4.54 9.42
CA ILE A 118 10.05 3.77 10.22
C ILE A 118 11.48 4.19 9.89
N GLU A 119 11.82 4.25 8.60
CA GLU A 119 13.17 4.63 8.14
C GLU A 119 13.57 6.04 8.59
N ARG A 120 12.60 6.96 8.61
CA ARG A 120 12.79 8.35 9.07
C ARG A 120 12.64 8.55 10.57
N GLU A 121 12.24 7.52 11.31
CA GLU A 121 11.90 7.60 12.74
C GLU A 121 10.86 8.71 13.05
N SER A 122 9.93 8.95 12.13
CA SER A 122 8.99 10.08 12.17
C SER A 122 7.64 9.72 12.79
N PHE A 123 7.31 8.43 12.89
CA PHE A 123 6.02 7.95 13.36
C PHE A 123 6.05 7.58 14.84
N SER A 124 5.74 8.57 15.67
CA SER A 124 5.51 8.34 17.11
C SER A 124 4.13 7.74 17.39
N ILE A 125 4.02 7.09 18.55
CA ILE A 125 2.74 6.59 19.07
C ILE A 125 1.69 7.70 19.17
N ASP A 126 2.08 8.90 19.62
CA ASP A 126 1.18 10.05 19.76
C ASP A 126 0.64 10.50 18.40
N PHE A 127 1.52 10.58 17.40
CA PHE A 127 1.14 10.94 16.05
C PHE A 127 0.18 9.91 15.45
N LEU A 128 0.56 8.62 15.44
CA LEU A 128 -0.25 7.55 14.86
C LEU A 128 -1.58 7.35 15.60
N SER A 129 -1.60 7.51 16.92
CA SER A 129 -2.84 7.50 17.70
C SER A 129 -3.81 8.60 17.26
N SER A 130 -3.29 9.76 16.84
CA SER A 130 -4.11 10.88 16.36
C SER A 130 -4.74 10.67 14.97
N VAL A 131 -4.20 9.73 14.17
CA VAL A 131 -4.64 9.49 12.79
C VAL A 131 -5.31 8.12 12.57
N LEU A 132 -4.97 7.10 13.37
CA LEU A 132 -5.39 5.70 13.15
C LEU A 132 -6.31 5.12 14.25
N LEU A 133 -6.58 5.87 15.34
CA LEU A 133 -7.39 5.38 16.48
C LEU A 133 -6.87 4.05 17.02
N LEU A 134 -5.60 4.03 17.43
CA LEU A 134 -4.92 2.84 17.90
C LEU A 134 -5.59 2.25 19.15
N LYS A 135 -5.66 0.92 19.21
CA LYS A 135 -6.08 0.16 20.39
C LYS A 135 -4.87 -0.57 20.96
N HIS A 136 -4.63 -0.42 22.27
CA HIS A 136 -3.53 -1.12 22.94
C HIS A 136 -3.90 -2.60 23.15
N GLU A 137 -2.99 -3.50 22.78
CA GLU A 137 -3.22 -4.95 22.83
C GLU A 137 -2.22 -5.68 23.76
N GLY A 138 -1.22 -4.97 24.28
CA GLY A 138 -0.16 -5.50 25.14
C GLY A 138 1.15 -4.74 24.93
N ASP A 139 2.12 -4.91 25.84
CA ASP A 139 3.48 -4.31 25.81
C ASP A 139 3.56 -3.01 25.00
N ASP A 140 4.21 -3.07 23.84
CA ASP A 140 4.33 -2.00 22.85
C ASP A 140 3.58 -2.31 21.54
N LEU A 141 2.55 -3.16 21.59
CA LEU A 141 1.76 -3.60 20.45
C LEU A 141 0.38 -2.92 20.43
N TYR A 142 0.06 -2.33 19.28
CA TYR A 142 -1.19 -1.62 19.07
C TYR A 142 -1.90 -2.11 17.81
N GLN A 143 -3.18 -2.41 17.90
CA GLN A 143 -4.01 -2.64 16.73
C GLN A 143 -4.40 -1.30 16.10
N ALA A 144 -4.29 -1.20 14.78
CA ALA A 144 -4.78 -0.11 13.95
C ALA A 144 -5.97 -0.60 13.09
N PRO A 145 -7.20 -0.63 13.63
CA PRO A 145 -8.33 -1.28 12.95
C PRO A 145 -8.67 -0.67 11.60
N LYS A 146 -8.42 0.64 11.43
CA LYS A 146 -8.71 1.36 10.18
C LYS A 146 -7.93 0.82 8.98
N ILE A 147 -6.74 0.27 9.22
CA ILE A 147 -5.83 -0.22 8.17
C ILE A 147 -5.55 -1.72 8.29
N GLY A 148 -6.17 -2.40 9.26
CA GLY A 148 -6.05 -3.86 9.43
C GLY A 148 -4.62 -4.32 9.76
N LEU A 149 -3.90 -3.56 10.58
CA LEU A 149 -2.51 -3.87 10.97
C LEU A 149 -2.34 -3.86 12.49
N TYR A 150 -1.37 -4.64 12.97
CA TYR A 150 -0.72 -4.46 14.26
C TYR A 150 0.56 -3.64 14.07
N LEU A 151 0.75 -2.67 14.95
CA LEU A 151 1.88 -1.74 14.96
C LEU A 151 2.69 -1.97 16.23
N LYS A 152 3.98 -2.26 16.10
CA LYS A 152 4.89 -2.45 17.22
C LYS A 152 5.79 -1.22 17.38
N PHE A 153 5.80 -0.68 18.59
CA PHE A 153 6.59 0.49 18.95
C PHE A 153 7.79 0.08 19.80
N GLU A 154 8.86 0.87 19.76
CA GLU A 154 9.94 0.81 20.75
C GLU A 154 10.37 2.24 21.05
N ASN A 155 10.51 2.59 22.34
CA ASN A 155 10.80 3.96 22.78
C ASN A 155 9.80 5.01 22.23
N GLY A 156 8.54 4.62 22.03
CA GLY A 156 7.48 5.50 21.53
C GLY A 156 7.50 5.75 20.01
N LEU A 157 8.39 5.08 19.26
CA LEU A 157 8.50 5.18 17.80
C LEU A 157 8.10 3.85 17.14
N LEU A 158 7.42 3.93 16.00
CA LEU A 158 7.08 2.75 15.21
C LEU A 158 8.36 2.05 14.75
N LYS A 159 8.45 0.73 14.98
CA LYS A 159 9.58 -0.10 14.54
C LYS A 159 9.21 -1.16 13.54
N SER A 160 7.99 -1.69 13.61
CA SER A 160 7.49 -2.67 12.64
C SER A 160 5.97 -2.70 12.63
N PHE A 161 5.41 -3.28 11.58
CA PHE A 161 4.00 -3.56 11.47
C PHE A 161 3.80 -4.97 10.89
N THR A 162 2.63 -5.56 11.16
CA THR A 162 2.22 -6.84 10.57
C THR A 162 0.72 -6.84 10.34
N SER A 163 0.23 -7.65 9.41
CA SER A 163 -1.21 -7.73 9.17
C SER A 163 -1.94 -8.36 10.35
N SER A 164 -3.16 -7.87 10.61
CA SER A 164 -4.01 -8.45 11.65
C SER A 164 -4.65 -9.79 11.26
N ASP A 165 -4.65 -10.12 9.97
CA ASP A 165 -5.27 -11.33 9.38
C ASP A 165 -4.25 -12.18 8.58
N TRP A 166 -2.95 -11.97 8.81
CA TRP A 166 -1.86 -12.69 8.14
C TRP A 166 -1.78 -12.50 6.60
N SER A 167 -2.61 -11.61 6.04
CA SER A 167 -2.57 -11.26 4.61
C SER A 167 -1.52 -10.18 4.31
N ASN A 168 -0.81 -10.28 3.19
CA ASN A 168 0.05 -9.21 2.68
C ASN A 168 -0.75 -8.26 1.76
N SER A 169 -0.12 -7.17 1.29
CA SER A 169 -0.78 -6.24 0.37
C SER A 169 -1.26 -6.88 -0.94
N ALA A 170 -0.58 -7.91 -1.45
CA ALA A 170 -0.98 -8.60 -2.67
C ALA A 170 -2.27 -9.41 -2.49
N SER A 171 -2.40 -10.13 -1.37
CA SER A 171 -3.60 -10.93 -1.09
C SER A 171 -4.78 -10.07 -0.65
N LYS A 172 -4.55 -8.95 0.06
CA LYS A 172 -5.58 -7.92 0.29
C LYS A 172 -6.10 -7.35 -1.03
N TRP A 173 -5.19 -6.98 -1.94
CA TRP A 173 -5.57 -6.49 -3.27
C TRP A 173 -6.41 -7.50 -4.04
N LEU A 174 -6.01 -8.77 -4.08
CA LEU A 174 -6.79 -9.80 -4.77
C LEU A 174 -8.15 -9.99 -4.11
N LYS A 175 -8.22 -10.03 -2.78
CA LYS A 175 -9.48 -10.18 -2.04
C LYS A 175 -10.48 -9.05 -2.33
N ASP A 176 -9.99 -7.82 -2.42
CA ASP A 176 -10.83 -6.66 -2.75
C ASP A 176 -11.27 -6.64 -4.22
N PHE A 177 -10.42 -7.14 -5.13
CA PHE A 177 -10.70 -7.16 -6.56
C PHE A 177 -11.56 -8.36 -7.01
N ASN A 178 -11.27 -9.54 -6.46
CA ASN A 178 -11.89 -10.82 -6.77
C ASN A 178 -11.84 -11.75 -5.55
N SER A 179 -12.78 -11.56 -4.63
CA SER A 179 -12.88 -12.34 -3.39
C SER A 179 -13.00 -13.84 -3.65
N ASP A 180 -13.74 -14.25 -4.68
CA ASP A 180 -13.98 -15.67 -4.97
C ASP A 180 -12.67 -16.40 -5.29
N MET A 181 -11.83 -15.79 -6.13
CA MET A 181 -10.50 -16.33 -6.44
C MET A 181 -9.60 -16.42 -5.18
N PHE A 182 -9.64 -15.40 -4.33
CA PHE A 182 -8.90 -15.42 -3.06
C PHE A 182 -9.37 -16.56 -2.14
N GLU A 183 -10.68 -16.70 -1.96
CA GLU A 183 -11.25 -17.75 -1.11
C GLU A 183 -11.00 -19.16 -1.68
N ASP A 184 -11.03 -19.33 -3.01
CA ASP A 184 -10.69 -20.59 -3.67
C ASP A 184 -9.21 -20.97 -3.47
N MET A 185 -8.30 -20.00 -3.51
CA MET A 185 -6.88 -20.22 -3.18
C MET A 185 -6.70 -20.62 -1.72
N LEU A 186 -7.34 -19.91 -0.80
CA LEU A 186 -7.25 -20.18 0.64
C LEU A 186 -7.82 -21.55 0.98
N SER A 187 -8.98 -21.89 0.43
CA SER A 187 -9.63 -23.19 0.62
C SER A 187 -8.77 -24.34 0.11
N GLU A 188 -8.03 -24.14 -0.98
CA GLU A 188 -7.06 -25.13 -1.46
C GLU A 188 -5.85 -25.25 -0.54
N ALA A 189 -5.20 -24.13 -0.17
CA ALA A 189 -4.03 -24.13 0.70
C ALA A 189 -4.34 -24.82 2.05
N MET A 190 -5.52 -24.58 2.61
CA MET A 190 -5.99 -25.21 3.85
C MET A 190 -6.06 -26.75 3.80
N GLN A 191 -6.06 -27.37 2.62
CA GLN A 191 -6.02 -28.83 2.49
C GLN A 191 -4.63 -29.44 2.72
N TYR A 192 -3.57 -28.64 2.57
CA TYR A 192 -2.18 -29.09 2.62
C TYR A 192 -1.39 -28.54 3.82
N HIS A 193 -1.93 -27.52 4.48
CA HIS A 193 -1.31 -26.85 5.63
C HIS A 193 -2.00 -27.20 6.94
N ARG A 194 -1.28 -27.05 8.06
CA ARG A 194 -1.77 -27.48 9.38
C ARG A 194 -2.74 -26.49 10.01
N ASN A 195 -2.63 -25.23 9.61
CA ASN A 195 -3.36 -24.10 10.17
C ASN A 195 -3.46 -22.98 9.13
N GLU A 196 -4.28 -22.00 9.44
CA GLU A 196 -4.57 -20.85 8.58
C GLU A 196 -3.35 -19.97 8.33
N ILE A 197 -2.43 -19.86 9.28
CA ILE A 197 -1.21 -19.05 9.13
C ILE A 197 -0.33 -19.63 8.02
N GLU A 198 -0.02 -20.92 8.09
CA GLU A 198 0.75 -21.63 7.06
C GLU A 198 0.03 -21.61 5.70
N ALA A 199 -1.30 -21.72 5.68
CA ALA A 199 -2.06 -21.61 4.43
C ALA A 199 -1.99 -20.20 3.83
N MET A 200 -2.05 -19.16 4.65
CA MET A 200 -1.92 -17.78 4.22
C MET A 200 -0.54 -17.45 3.69
N GLU A 201 0.53 -18.08 4.18
CA GLU A 201 1.87 -17.94 3.59
C GLU A 201 1.89 -18.38 2.12
N GLU A 202 1.25 -19.51 1.79
CA GLU A 202 1.08 -19.94 0.40
C GLU A 202 0.21 -18.96 -0.41
N VAL A 203 -0.93 -18.54 0.13
CA VAL A 203 -1.83 -17.61 -0.58
C VAL A 203 -1.15 -16.28 -0.86
N ASN A 204 -0.37 -15.77 0.09
CA ASN A 204 0.43 -14.56 -0.07
C ASN A 204 1.43 -14.69 -1.23
N LEU A 205 2.16 -15.80 -1.31
CA LEU A 205 3.10 -16.08 -2.41
C LEU A 205 2.38 -16.25 -3.77
N GLN A 206 1.20 -16.87 -3.80
CA GLN A 206 0.38 -16.97 -5.02
C GLN A 206 -0.07 -15.57 -5.50
N CYS A 207 -0.51 -14.71 -4.58
CA CYS A 207 -0.98 -13.37 -4.90
C CYS A 207 0.16 -12.43 -5.34
N GLU A 208 1.32 -12.51 -4.69
CA GLU A 208 2.54 -11.83 -5.14
C GLU A 208 2.93 -12.27 -6.55
N SER A 209 2.87 -13.59 -6.80
CA SER A 209 3.18 -14.14 -8.11
C SER A 209 2.24 -13.64 -9.19
N LEU A 210 0.93 -13.56 -8.91
CA LEU A 210 -0.06 -13.01 -9.84
C LEU A 210 0.28 -11.57 -10.27
N ARG A 211 0.76 -10.73 -9.36
CA ARG A 211 1.18 -9.36 -9.68
C ARG A 211 2.46 -9.31 -10.54
N GLY A 212 3.34 -10.31 -10.40
CA GLY A 212 4.58 -10.42 -11.18
C GLY A 212 4.40 -10.99 -12.60
N ILE A 213 3.27 -11.65 -12.89
CA ILE A 213 3.03 -12.29 -14.19
C ILE A 213 2.63 -11.26 -15.26
N PRO A 214 3.36 -11.17 -16.39
CA PRO A 214 2.95 -10.34 -17.52
C PRO A 214 1.55 -10.70 -18.01
N GLN A 215 0.69 -9.69 -18.17
CA GLN A 215 -0.72 -9.84 -18.56
C GLN A 215 -1.58 -10.65 -17.57
N ALA A 216 -1.07 -10.96 -16.36
CA ALA A 216 -1.79 -11.59 -15.26
C ALA A 216 -2.69 -12.77 -15.73
N ILE A 217 -4.01 -12.65 -15.55
CA ILE A 217 -5.01 -13.68 -15.91
C ILE A 217 -5.19 -13.90 -17.43
N GLN A 218 -4.54 -13.11 -18.28
CA GLN A 218 -4.52 -13.29 -19.75
C GLN A 218 -3.21 -13.90 -20.23
N ASN A 219 -2.32 -14.30 -19.31
CA ASN A 219 -1.03 -14.85 -19.67
C ASN A 219 -1.16 -16.13 -20.53
N GLU A 220 -0.31 -16.22 -21.56
CA GLU A 220 -0.36 -17.30 -22.56
C GLU A 220 -0.12 -18.69 -21.96
N PHE A 221 0.53 -18.79 -20.81
CA PHE A 221 0.87 -20.06 -20.16
C PHE A 221 -0.14 -20.53 -19.12
N ILE A 222 -1.24 -19.81 -18.87
CA ILE A 222 -2.22 -20.17 -17.82
C ILE A 222 -2.72 -21.61 -17.96
N TYR A 223 -3.02 -22.05 -19.18
CA TYR A 223 -3.54 -23.39 -19.44
C TYR A 223 -2.58 -24.52 -19.03
N LEU A 224 -1.29 -24.23 -18.84
CA LEU A 224 -0.27 -25.19 -18.38
C LEU A 224 -0.23 -25.33 -16.86
N HIS A 225 -0.84 -24.39 -16.13
CA HIS A 225 -0.83 -24.28 -14.66
C HIS A 225 -2.24 -24.25 -14.05
N GLU A 226 -3.26 -24.48 -14.88
CA GLU A 226 -4.63 -24.69 -14.44
C GLU A 226 -4.77 -26.09 -13.81
N LYS A 227 -5.35 -26.12 -12.62
CA LYS A 227 -5.58 -27.33 -11.83
C LYS A 227 -6.95 -27.91 -12.12
N VAL A 228 -7.18 -29.15 -11.72
CA VAL A 228 -8.46 -29.86 -11.94
C VAL A 228 -9.65 -29.16 -11.28
N ASN A 229 -9.44 -28.43 -10.19
CA ASN A 229 -10.47 -27.64 -9.50
C ASN A 229 -10.73 -26.27 -10.15
N GLY A 230 -10.04 -25.93 -11.24
CA GLY A 230 -10.14 -24.62 -11.92
C GLY A 230 -9.24 -23.54 -11.33
N ASN A 231 -8.53 -23.79 -10.21
CA ASN A 231 -7.53 -22.86 -9.69
C ASN A 231 -6.30 -22.82 -10.58
N ILE A 232 -5.60 -21.70 -10.59
CA ILE A 232 -4.33 -21.54 -11.31
C ILE A 232 -3.20 -21.49 -10.29
N ASN A 233 -2.13 -22.25 -10.54
CA ASN A 233 -0.90 -22.13 -9.75
C ASN A 233 -0.04 -20.96 -10.28
N PHE A 234 -0.39 -19.73 -9.90
CA PHE A 234 0.33 -18.53 -10.34
C PHE A 234 1.81 -18.55 -9.94
N PHE A 235 2.14 -19.09 -8.76
CA PHE A 235 3.53 -19.25 -8.35
C PHE A 235 4.31 -20.16 -9.30
N ASN A 236 3.78 -21.35 -9.62
CA ASN A 236 4.47 -22.25 -10.55
C ASN A 236 4.50 -21.71 -11.98
N LEU A 237 3.49 -20.93 -12.39
CA LEU A 237 3.52 -20.22 -13.68
C LEU A 237 4.67 -19.23 -13.71
N LEU A 238 4.78 -18.36 -12.70
CA LEU A 238 5.86 -17.40 -12.58
C LEU A 238 7.22 -18.11 -12.54
N ALA A 239 7.34 -19.15 -11.72
CA ALA A 239 8.53 -19.95 -11.58
C ALA A 239 8.93 -20.65 -12.88
N ALA A 240 7.98 -21.14 -13.68
CA ALA A 240 8.31 -21.88 -14.88
C ALA A 240 8.71 -20.98 -16.07
N HIS A 241 8.16 -19.77 -16.13
CA HIS A 241 8.23 -18.93 -17.33
C HIS A 241 9.00 -17.62 -17.15
N TYR A 242 9.16 -17.14 -15.90
CA TYR A 242 9.74 -15.83 -15.60
C TYR A 242 10.85 -15.87 -14.54
N ASN A 243 10.95 -16.94 -13.75
CA ASN A 243 12.02 -17.25 -12.77
C ASN A 243 12.25 -16.22 -11.64
N LEU A 244 11.50 -15.12 -11.59
CA LEU A 244 11.68 -14.04 -10.63
C LEU A 244 10.38 -13.74 -9.88
N LEU A 245 10.46 -13.64 -8.56
CA LEU A 245 9.41 -13.14 -7.67
C LEU A 245 9.89 -11.83 -7.05
N ASP A 246 9.14 -10.74 -7.27
CA ASP A 246 9.52 -9.38 -6.86
C ASP A 246 10.95 -8.95 -7.28
N GLY A 247 11.37 -9.38 -8.48
CA GLY A 247 12.71 -9.10 -9.01
C GLY A 247 13.84 -9.97 -8.44
N GLU A 248 13.56 -10.85 -7.48
CA GLU A 248 14.50 -11.80 -6.91
C GLU A 248 14.33 -13.22 -7.46
N ARG A 249 15.39 -14.03 -7.44
CA ARG A 249 15.30 -15.45 -7.79
C ARG A 249 14.46 -16.19 -6.76
N ILE A 250 13.57 -17.05 -7.24
CA ILE A 250 12.70 -17.86 -6.38
C ILE A 250 13.53 -18.82 -5.53
N LYS A 251 13.25 -18.85 -4.22
CA LYS A 251 13.91 -19.76 -3.26
C LYS A 251 13.16 -21.10 -3.19
N ILE A 252 13.91 -22.15 -2.89
CA ILE A 252 13.37 -23.51 -2.74
C ILE A 252 12.40 -23.62 -1.56
N ASP A 253 12.59 -22.80 -0.51
CA ASP A 253 11.69 -22.80 0.65
C ASP A 253 10.32 -22.23 0.28
N ASP A 254 10.27 -21.10 -0.44
CA ASP A 254 9.01 -20.56 -0.99
C ASP A 254 8.33 -21.57 -1.91
N PHE A 255 9.11 -22.23 -2.76
CA PHE A 255 8.61 -23.30 -3.64
C PHE A 255 7.99 -24.45 -2.83
N LYS A 256 8.66 -24.90 -1.77
CA LYS A 256 8.18 -25.98 -0.90
C LYS A 256 6.94 -25.58 -0.10
N THR A 257 6.85 -24.32 0.31
CA THR A 257 5.67 -23.77 0.98
C THR A 257 4.46 -23.84 0.04
N VAL A 258 4.59 -23.31 -1.17
CA VAL A 258 3.48 -23.29 -2.14
C VAL A 258 3.13 -24.68 -2.66
N ASN A 259 4.10 -25.58 -2.80
CA ASN A 259 3.87 -26.92 -3.35
C ASN A 259 3.81 -28.01 -2.28
N LYS A 260 3.57 -27.65 -1.02
CA LYS A 260 3.51 -28.62 0.09
C LYS A 260 2.52 -29.74 -0.21
N GLY A 261 2.99 -30.98 -0.08
CA GLY A 261 2.23 -32.19 -0.40
C GLY A 261 1.92 -32.41 -1.88
N ARG A 262 2.39 -31.53 -2.78
CA ARG A 262 2.10 -31.53 -4.23
C ARG A 262 3.35 -31.72 -5.10
N PHE A 263 4.56 -31.58 -4.56
CA PHE A 263 5.79 -31.87 -5.30
C PHE A 263 6.35 -33.27 -5.02
N VAL A 264 7.13 -33.79 -5.98
CA VAL A 264 7.92 -35.01 -5.85
C VAL A 264 9.39 -34.67 -6.06
N ALA A 265 10.26 -35.06 -5.12
CA ALA A 265 11.70 -34.93 -5.32
C ALA A 265 12.19 -35.99 -6.33
N ILE A 266 12.84 -35.56 -7.40
CA ILE A 266 13.48 -36.44 -8.39
C ILE A 266 14.94 -36.65 -8.01
N GLU A 267 15.63 -35.55 -7.70
CA GLU A 267 17.04 -35.51 -7.28
C GLU A 267 17.21 -34.47 -6.16
N GLU A 268 18.40 -34.37 -5.57
CA GLU A 268 18.69 -33.48 -4.43
C GLU A 268 18.25 -32.03 -4.67
N ASN A 269 18.40 -31.54 -5.90
CA ASN A 269 18.04 -30.16 -6.30
C ASN A 269 17.00 -30.10 -7.44
N ILE A 270 16.30 -31.21 -7.70
CA ILE A 270 15.27 -31.25 -8.75
C ILE A 270 13.96 -31.75 -8.16
N VAL A 271 12.94 -30.91 -8.20
CA VAL A 271 11.58 -31.20 -7.73
C VAL A 271 10.60 -31.09 -8.89
N LYS A 272 9.62 -31.97 -8.90
CA LYS A 272 8.59 -32.04 -9.93
C LYS A 272 7.24 -31.67 -9.37
N VAL A 273 6.51 -30.84 -10.10
CA VAL A 273 5.09 -30.56 -9.89
C VAL A 273 4.41 -30.63 -11.24
N ASP A 274 3.35 -31.43 -11.32
CA ASP A 274 2.61 -31.69 -12.56
C ASP A 274 3.56 -32.10 -13.71
N GLN A 275 3.56 -31.34 -14.81
CA GLN A 275 4.38 -31.59 -15.99
C GLN A 275 5.79 -30.97 -15.93
N PHE A 276 6.07 -30.14 -14.93
CA PHE A 276 7.32 -29.37 -14.83
C PHE A 276 8.30 -29.98 -13.81
N ALA A 277 9.57 -30.01 -14.17
CA ALA A 277 10.69 -30.25 -13.27
C ALA A 277 11.45 -28.93 -13.05
N PHE A 278 11.57 -28.52 -11.79
CA PHE A 278 12.23 -27.31 -11.34
C PHE A 278 13.58 -27.66 -10.74
N ARG A 279 14.63 -26.98 -11.19
CA ARG A 279 16.01 -27.21 -10.74
C ARG A 279 16.52 -26.01 -9.96
N PHE A 280 17.06 -26.27 -8.78
CA PHE A 280 17.61 -25.27 -7.88
C PHE A 280 19.15 -25.36 -7.86
N ASP A 281 19.82 -24.25 -7.56
CA ASP A 281 21.25 -24.22 -7.28
C ASP A 281 21.54 -24.67 -5.84
N THR A 282 22.83 -24.76 -5.49
CA THR A 282 23.29 -25.18 -4.16
C THR A 282 22.92 -24.20 -3.05
N ASP A 283 22.63 -22.95 -3.41
CA ASP A 283 22.19 -21.92 -2.48
C ASP A 283 20.65 -21.90 -2.34
N GLY A 284 19.96 -22.80 -3.05
CA GLY A 284 18.52 -22.97 -2.99
C GLY A 284 17.73 -22.02 -3.91
N PHE A 285 18.35 -21.42 -4.92
CA PHE A 285 17.65 -20.55 -5.87
C PHE A 285 17.29 -21.28 -7.17
N LEU A 286 16.12 -20.97 -7.73
CA LEU A 286 15.66 -21.55 -8.99
C LEU A 286 16.59 -21.16 -10.15
N LEU A 287 17.04 -22.17 -10.90
CA LEU A 287 17.86 -22.02 -12.10
C LEU A 287 17.01 -22.06 -13.37
N ASP A 288 16.20 -23.12 -13.50
CA ASP A 288 15.30 -23.33 -14.63
C ASP A 288 14.14 -24.27 -14.27
N ALA A 289 13.10 -24.21 -15.09
CA ALA A 289 12.03 -25.19 -15.14
C ALA A 289 11.97 -25.79 -16.54
N LYS A 290 11.71 -27.10 -16.62
CA LYS A 290 11.57 -27.82 -17.89
C LYS A 290 10.31 -28.67 -17.87
N THR A 291 9.58 -28.69 -18.98
CA THR A 291 8.55 -29.70 -19.22
C THR A 291 9.22 -31.03 -19.50
N ASN A 292 8.69 -32.11 -18.90
CA ASN A 292 9.11 -33.47 -19.26
C ASN A 292 8.64 -33.86 -20.66
#